data_AF-A0A526RQ45-F1
#
_entry.id   AF-A0A526RQ45-F1
#
_cell.length_a   1.000
_cell.length_b   1.000
_cell.length_c   1.000
_cell.angle_alpha   90.00
_cell.angle_beta   90.00
_cell.angle_gamma   90.00
#
_symmetry.space_group_name_H-M   'P 1'
#
loop_
_entity.id
_entity.type
_entity.pdbx_description
1 polymer ?
#
loop_
_entity_poly.entity_id
_entity_poly.type
_entity_poly.pdbx_seq_one_letter_code
_entity_poly.pdbx_strand_id
1 'polypeptide(L)' 'GASYCLTDKIIFDAGYRFSHIQGGRMFEFDTTSSGPGFDHGISTHEVRGGLRYQFGGNNGCAAPVVAYQPEPEPIYTK' A
#
# COMPACT_ATOMS: atom_id res chain seq x y z
N GLY A 1 -3.90 2.21 3.97
CA GLY A 1 -4.05 0.85 3.42
C GLY A 1 -3.43 -0.14 4.38
N ALA A 2 -3.77 -1.41 4.26
CA ALA A 2 -3.22 -2.51 5.03
C ALA A 2 -2.75 -3.61 4.08
N SER A 3 -1.73 -4.35 4.50
CA SER A 3 -1.21 -5.49 3.77
C SER A 3 -1.20 -6.73 4.67
N TYR A 4 -1.44 -7.90 4.08
CA TYR A 4 -1.49 -9.17 4.80
C TYR A 4 -0.66 -10.23 4.07
N CYS A 5 0.20 -10.92 4.81
CA CYS A 5 1.00 -12.02 4.30
C CYS A 5 0.13 -13.27 4.12
N LEU A 6 -0.12 -13.70 2.88
CA LEU A 6 -0.79 -14.96 2.59
C LEU A 6 0.19 -16.14 2.61
N THR A 7 1.40 -15.90 2.13
CA THR A 7 2.50 -16.87 2.06
C THR A 7 3.81 -16.10 2.12
N ASP A 8 4.94 -16.78 2.30
CA ASP A 8 6.26 -16.16 2.33
C ASP A 8 6.52 -15.26 1.11
N LYS A 9 5.91 -15.51 -0.05
CA LYS A 9 6.17 -14.77 -1.30
C LYS A 9 4.97 -13.96 -1.81
N ILE A 10 3.79 -14.13 -1.21
CA ILE A 10 2.54 -13.51 -1.67
C ILE A 10 1.97 -12.63 -0.56
N ILE A 11 1.81 -11.36 -0.86
CA ILE A 11 1.24 -10.36 0.03
C ILE A 11 -0.05 -9.84 -0.62
N PHE A 12 -1.12 -9.80 0.16
CA PHE A 12 -2.36 -9.14 -0.23
C PHE A 12 -2.32 -7.69 0.23
N ASP A 13 -2.59 -6.76 -0.69
CA ASP A 13 -2.61 -5.32 -0.46
C ASP A 13 -4.05 -4.80 -0.61
N ALA A 14 -4.56 -4.15 0.43
CA ALA A 14 -5.86 -3.45 0.40
C ALA A 14 -5.68 -1.98 0.80
N GLY A 15 -6.17 -1.07 -0.02
CA GLY A 15 -5.99 0.36 0.16
C GLY A 15 -7.26 1.14 -0.15
N TYR A 16 -7.46 2.21 0.62
CA TYR A 16 -8.43 3.24 0.29
C TYR A 16 -7.71 4.58 0.34
N ARG A 17 -7.94 5.40 -0.68
CA ARG A 17 -7.41 6.76 -0.78
C ARG A 17 -8.55 7.71 -1.11
N PHE A 18 -8.65 8.75 -0.32
CA PHE A 18 -9.50 9.90 -0.60
C PHE A 18 -8.63 11.07 -1.04
N SER A 19 -9.01 11.71 -2.15
CA SER A 19 -8.38 12.94 -2.63
C SER A 19 -9.47 13.95 -2.92
N HIS A 20 -9.38 15.13 -2.31
CA HIS A 20 -10.27 16.25 -2.61
C HIS A 20 -9.44 17.36 -3.26
N ILE A 21 -9.66 17.59 -4.55
CA ILE A 21 -9.11 18.71 -5.27
C ILE A 21 -10.07 19.87 -5.07
N GLN A 22 -9.61 20.90 -4.34
CA GLN A 22 -10.42 22.09 -4.09
C GLN A 22 -10.76 22.76 -5.43
N GLY A 23 -12.04 23.06 -5.60
CA GLY A 23 -12.51 23.88 -6.70
C GLY A 23 -12.00 25.30 -6.57
N GLY A 24 -11.85 25.98 -7.70
CA GLY A 24 -11.31 27.32 -7.74
C GLY A 24 -11.57 28.00 -9.07
N ARG A 25 -11.17 29.26 -9.12
CA ARG A 25 -11.29 30.09 -10.32
C ARG A 25 -10.27 29.60 -11.36
N MET A 26 -10.76 29.02 -12.46
CA MET A 26 -9.90 28.47 -13.52
C MET A 26 -9.41 29.55 -14.49
N PHE A 27 -10.25 30.56 -14.77
CA PHE A 27 -9.95 31.64 -15.71
C PHE A 27 -10.44 32.99 -15.15
N GLU A 28 -9.65 34.06 -15.30
CA GLU A 28 -10.08 35.43 -15.01
C GLU A 28 -10.95 35.98 -16.15
N PHE A 29 -11.85 36.92 -15.82
CA PHE A 29 -12.73 37.55 -16.78
C PHE A 29 -11.89 38.33 -17.82
N ASP A 30 -11.99 37.93 -19.08
CA ASP A 30 -11.49 38.69 -20.24
C ASP A 30 -12.71 39.17 -21.02
N THR A 31 -12.75 40.46 -21.38
CA THR A 31 -13.84 41.10 -22.14
C THR A 31 -14.03 40.50 -23.54
N THR A 32 -13.09 39.69 -24.02
CA THR A 32 -13.14 38.97 -25.31
C THR A 32 -13.52 37.48 -25.18
N SER A 33 -13.67 36.95 -23.97
CA SER A 33 -13.89 35.52 -23.72
C SER A 33 -15.09 35.27 -22.80
N SER A 34 -15.75 34.13 -23.00
CA SER A 34 -16.83 33.62 -22.13
C SER A 34 -16.39 33.67 -20.66
N GLY A 35 -17.25 34.25 -19.80
CA GLY A 35 -16.96 34.68 -18.43
C GLY A 35 -16.34 33.64 -17.47
N PRO A 36 -16.02 34.04 -16.23
CA PRO A 36 -15.15 33.29 -15.32
C PRO A 36 -15.65 31.87 -15.09
N GLY A 37 -14.81 30.90 -15.45
CA GLY A 37 -15.05 29.48 -15.22
C GLY A 37 -14.73 29.13 -13.77
N PHE A 38 -15.75 28.69 -13.03
CA PHE A 38 -15.61 28.13 -11.69
C PHE A 38 -15.77 26.62 -11.75
N ASP A 39 -14.77 25.91 -11.24
CA ASP A 39 -14.84 24.48 -10.98
C ASP A 39 -15.36 24.26 -9.54
N HIS A 40 -16.28 23.30 -9.39
CA HIS A 40 -16.89 22.93 -8.10
C HIS A 40 -16.00 21.98 -7.26
N GLY A 41 -14.78 21.71 -7.72
CA GLY A 41 -13.83 20.81 -7.09
C GLY A 41 -14.12 19.37 -7.46
N ILE A 42 -13.07 18.55 -7.44
CA ILE A 42 -13.15 17.13 -7.81
C ILE A 42 -12.84 16.30 -6.57
N SER A 43 -13.82 15.48 -6.17
CA SER A 43 -13.65 14.51 -5.09
C SER A 43 -13.45 13.12 -5.69
N THR A 44 -12.32 12.49 -5.37
CA THR A 44 -11.97 11.16 -5.86
C THR A 44 -11.89 10.18 -4.69
N HIS A 45 -12.68 9.12 -4.80
CA HIS A 45 -12.65 7.97 -3.89
C HIS A 45 -12.02 6.80 -4.63
N GLU A 46 -10.83 6.40 -4.20
CA GLU A 46 -10.09 5.33 -4.85
C GLU A 46 -9.94 4.13 -3.92
N VAL A 47 -10.46 2.99 -4.37
CA VAL A 47 -10.31 1.69 -3.70
C VAL A 47 -9.29 0.86 -4.49
N ARG A 48 -8.25 0.39 -3.82
CA ARG A 48 -7.20 -0.46 -4.40
C ARG A 48 -7.20 -1.81 -3.71
N GLY A 49 -7.24 -2.87 -4.49
CA GLY A 49 -7.07 -4.24 -4.01
C GLY A 49 -6.14 -5.00 -4.96
N GLY A 50 -5.15 -5.71 -4.43
CA GLY A 50 -4.18 -6.40 -5.26
C GLY A 50 -3.35 -7.45 -4.51
N LEU A 51 -2.62 -8.23 -5.29
CA LEU A 51 -1.63 -9.19 -4.80
C LEU A 51 -0.25 -8.75 -5.27
N ARG A 52 0.74 -8.88 -4.39
CA ARG A 52 2.14 -8.61 -4.67
C ARG A 52 2.95 -9.89 -4.49
N TYR A 53 3.66 -10.27 -5.54
CA TYR A 53 4.60 -11.39 -5.51
C TYR A 53 6.03 -10.85 -5.44
N GLN A 54 6.83 -11.35 -4.49
CA GLN A 54 8.20 -10.90 -4.28
C GLN A 54 9.21 -12.01 -4.60
N PHE A 55 10.13 -11.74 -5.53
CA PHE A 55 11.12 -12.70 -6.05
C PHE A 55 12.37 -12.85 -5.16
N GLY A 56 12.26 -12.64 -3.85
CA GLY A 56 13.35 -12.76 -2.87
C GLY A 56 13.48 -11.57 -1.91
N GLY A 57 14.13 -11.80 -0.77
CA GLY A 57 14.29 -10.82 0.31
C GLY A 57 13.41 -11.10 1.53
N ASN A 58 13.61 -10.32 2.60
CA ASN A 58 12.78 -10.40 3.79
C ASN A 58 11.43 -9.74 3.48
N ASN A 59 10.36 -10.54 3.40
CA ASN A 59 9.06 -10.10 2.93
C ASN A 59 8.23 -9.42 4.03
N GLY A 60 8.86 -9.11 5.18
CA GLY A 60 8.21 -8.56 6.37
C GLY A 60 7.26 -9.53 7.07
N CYS A 61 7.00 -10.68 6.46
CA CYS A 61 6.28 -11.80 7.04
C CYS A 61 7.18 -12.45 8.09
N ALA A 62 6.71 -12.53 9.33
CA ALA A 62 7.46 -13.15 10.42
C ALA A 62 7.80 -14.59 10.06
N ALA A 63 9.09 -14.94 10.07
CA ALA A 63 9.52 -16.32 9.93
C ALA A 63 8.90 -17.16 11.08
N PRO A 64 8.46 -18.40 10.80
CA PRO A 64 7.96 -19.26 11.86
C PRO A 64 9.06 -19.45 12.92
N VAL A 65 8.78 -19.01 14.15
CA VAL A 65 9.67 -19.23 15.30
C VAL A 65 9.70 -20.74 15.57
N VAL A 66 10.86 -21.36 15.41
CA VAL A 66 11.05 -22.78 15.72
C VAL A 66 10.91 -22.92 17.24
N ALA A 67 9.80 -23.53 17.68
CA ALA A 67 9.41 -23.56 19.09
C ALA A 67 10.31 -24.44 19.98
N TYR A 68 11.16 -25.29 19.38
CA TYR A 68 12.09 -26.14 20.13
C TYR A 68 13.25 -26.58 19.24
N GLN A 69 14.48 -26.23 19.62
CA GLN A 69 15.70 -26.81 19.07
C GLN A 69 16.34 -27.65 20.19
N PRO A 70 16.34 -28.98 20.11
CA PRO A 70 17.02 -29.80 21.11
C PRO A 70 18.52 -29.50 21.12
N GLU A 71 19.08 -29.34 22.32
CA GLU A 71 20.51 -29.10 22.51
C GLU A 71 21.30 -30.33 22.04
N PRO A 72 22.40 -30.16 21.27
CA PRO A 72 23.17 -31.29 20.77
C PRO A 72 23.74 -32.11 21.94
N GLU A 73 23.52 -33.43 21.90
CA GLU A 73 24.01 -34.33 22.93
C GLU A 73 25.55 -34.27 23.02
N PRO A 74 26.13 -34.25 24.23
CA PRO A 74 27.57 -34.18 24.39
C PRO A 74 28.22 -35.46 23.84
N ILE A 75 29.15 -35.28 22.90
CA ILE A 75 29.93 -36.39 22.34
C ILE A 75 30.96 -36.82 23.40
N TYR A 76 30.76 -38.00 23.98
CA TYR A 76 31.73 -38.59 24.91
C TYR A 76 32.79 -39.38 24.13
N THR A 77 33.95 -38.80 23.89
CA THR A 77 35.13 -39.53 23.39
C THR A 77 35.81 -40.26 24.55
N LYS A 78 35.94 -41.58 24.41
CA LYS A 78 36.62 -42.48 25.37
C LYS A 78 38.14 -42.44 25.21
#